data_AF-A0A5J4XXY8-F1
#
_entry.id   AF-A0A5J4XXY8-F1
#
_cell.length_a   1.000
_cell.length_b   1.000
_cell.length_c   1.000
_cell.angle_alpha   90.00
_cell.angle_beta   90.00
_cell.angle_gamma   90.00
#
_symmetry.space_group_name_H-M   'P 1'
#
loop_
_entity.id
_entity.type
_entity.pdbx_description
1 polymer ?
#
loop_
_entity_poly.entity_id
_entity_poly.type
_entity_poly.pdbx_seq_one_letter_code
_entity_poly.pdbx_strand_id
1 'polypeptide(L)' 'MQRRGLGGQLLTMICSAADREKKWCYLEGSHQGVGLYIKHGFVVLKTSQLGPTAPLMNHMARPPQ' A
#
# COMPACT_ATOMS: atom_id res chain seq x y z
N MET A 1 -19.50 2.73 5.29
CA MET A 1 -18.94 1.98 6.44
C MET A 1 -17.44 1.78 6.23
N GLN A 2 -16.58 2.54 6.90
CA GLN A 2 -15.10 2.42 6.79
C GLN A 2 -14.49 2.24 8.19
N ARG A 3 -13.20 1.93 8.28
CA ARG A 3 -12.43 1.81 9.54
C ARG A 3 -12.82 0.64 10.46
N ARG A 4 -13.32 -0.47 9.89
CA ARG A 4 -13.63 -1.72 10.61
C ARG A 4 -12.50 -2.76 10.54
N GLY A 5 -11.28 -2.36 10.20
CA GLY A 5 -10.12 -3.26 10.07
C GLY A 5 -10.08 -4.12 8.80
N LEU A 6 -11.14 -4.15 7.98
CA LEU A 6 -11.21 -4.97 6.77
C LEU A 6 -10.06 -4.74 5.79
N GLY A 7 -9.64 -3.47 5.60
CA GLY A 7 -8.50 -3.14 4.74
C GLY A 7 -7.17 -3.73 5.24
N GLY A 8 -6.99 -3.80 6.56
CA GLY A 8 -5.82 -4.46 7.16
C GLY A 8 -5.87 -5.97 6.96
N GLN A 9 -7.03 -6.60 7.22
CA GLN A 9 -7.20 -8.04 7.00
C GLN A 9 -6.92 -8.45 5.55
N LEU A 10 -7.39 -7.66 4.59
CA LEU A 10 -7.12 -7.88 3.17
C LEU A 10 -5.62 -7.78 2.86
N LEU A 11 -4.94 -6.73 3.34
CA LEU A 11 -3.50 -6.55 3.15
C LEU A 11 -2.69 -7.67 3.79
N THR A 12 -3.05 -8.12 4.99
CA THR A 12 -2.40 -9.26 5.66
C THR A 12 -2.47 -10.52 4.79
N MET A 13 -3.64 -10.84 4.23
CA MET A 13 -3.79 -12.02 3.37
C MET A 13 -2.94 -11.92 2.10
N ILE A 14 -2.97 -10.76 1.42
CA ILE A 14 -2.22 -10.54 0.19
C ILE A 14 -0.71 -10.58 0.43
N CYS A 15 -0.20 -9.86 1.44
CA CYS A 15 1.23 -9.84 1.75
C CYS A 15 1.72 -11.22 2.16
N SER A 16 0.95 -11.95 2.98
CA SER A 16 1.28 -13.32 3.37
C SER A 16 1.40 -14.27 2.16
N ALA A 17 0.56 -14.08 1.15
CA ALA A 17 0.65 -14.86 -0.08
C ALA A 17 1.90 -14.51 -0.89
N ALA A 18 2.19 -13.22 -1.04
CA ALA A 18 3.40 -12.76 -1.73
C ALA A 18 4.70 -13.21 -1.04
N ASP A 19 4.73 -13.19 0.29
CA ASP A 19 5.88 -13.66 1.09
C ASP A 19 6.17 -15.14 0.84
N ARG A 20 5.13 -15.99 0.87
CA ARG A 20 5.27 -17.43 0.55
C ARG A 20 5.84 -17.68 -0.84
N GLU A 21 5.50 -16.82 -1.78
CA GLU A 21 5.97 -16.90 -3.17
C GLU A 21 7.27 -16.12 -3.42
N LYS A 22 7.85 -15.49 -2.39
CA LYS A 22 9.04 -14.62 -2.46
C LYS A 22 8.90 -13.49 -3.49
N LYS A 23 7.70 -12.90 -3.57
CA LYS A 23 7.37 -11.82 -4.51
C LYS A 23 7.31 -10.47 -3.81
N TRP A 24 7.66 -9.43 -4.55
CA TRP A 24 7.43 -8.04 -4.16
C TRP A 24 5.95 -7.69 -4.27
N CYS A 25 5.47 -6.84 -3.36
CA CYS A 25 4.19 -6.16 -3.54
C CYS A 25 4.43 -4.72 -3.96
N TYR A 26 3.65 -4.25 -4.93
CA TYR A 26 3.60 -2.86 -5.36
C TYR A 26 2.16 -2.36 -5.29
N LEU A 27 1.98 -1.11 -4.89
CA LEU A 27 0.69 -0.44 -4.91
C LEU A 27 0.81 1.05 -5.19
N GLU A 28 -0.30 1.63 -5.64
CA GLU A 28 -0.49 3.06 -5.75
C GLU A 28 -1.67 3.44 -4.85
N GLY A 29 -1.42 4.37 -3.92
CA GLY A 29 -2.42 4.76 -2.93
C GLY A 29 -2.46 6.26 -2.75
N SER A 30 -3.65 6.81 -2.54
CA SER A 30 -3.78 8.22 -2.18
C SER A 30 -3.07 8.51 -0.87
N HIS A 31 -2.63 9.76 -0.70
CA HIS A 31 -1.91 10.19 0.49
C HIS A 31 -2.64 9.88 1.83
N GLN A 32 -3.98 9.88 1.82
CA GLN A 32 -4.80 9.59 3.00
C GLN A 32 -4.69 8.12 3.48
N GLY A 33 -4.36 7.17 2.59
CA GLY A 33 -4.28 5.74 2.91
C GLY A 33 -2.89 5.25 3.35
N VAL A 34 -1.85 6.08 3.19
CA VAL A 34 -0.43 5.71 3.33
C VAL A 34 -0.11 5.04 4.66
N GLY A 35 -0.65 5.56 5.76
CA GLY A 35 -0.37 5.04 7.09
C GLY A 35 -0.78 3.57 7.28
N LEU A 36 -1.80 3.09 6.56
CA LEU A 36 -2.18 1.68 6.57
C LEU A 36 -1.12 0.82 5.87
N TYR A 37 -0.61 1.27 4.72
CA TYR A 37 0.37 0.54 3.93
C TYR A 37 1.73 0.49 4.64
N ILE A 38 2.18 1.60 5.25
CA ILE A 38 3.41 1.63 6.05
C ILE A 38 3.36 0.61 7.19
N LYS A 39 2.22 0.50 7.88
CA LYS A 39 2.04 -0.51 8.95
C LYS A 39 2.16 -1.95 8.47
N HIS A 40 2.00 -2.21 7.18
CA HIS A 40 2.18 -3.53 6.58
C HIS A 40 3.56 -3.71 5.94
N GLY A 41 4.49 -2.76 6.14
CA GLY A 41 5.88 -2.85 5.66
C GLY A 41 6.12 -2.28 4.27
N PHE A 42 5.16 -1.54 3.70
CA PHE A 42 5.40 -0.80 2.47
C PHE A 42 6.20 0.47 2.72
N VAL A 43 7.11 0.79 1.81
CA VAL A 43 7.87 2.04 1.77
C VAL A 43 7.45 2.88 0.58
N VAL A 44 7.47 4.21 0.74
CA VAL A 44 7.19 5.14 -0.37
C VAL A 44 8.40 5.18 -1.29
N LEU A 45 8.19 4.88 -2.57
CA LEU A 45 9.21 5.01 -3.62
C LEU A 45 9.14 6.38 -4.30
N LYS A 46 7.92 6.83 -4.59
CA LYS A 46 7.66 8.09 -5.30
C LYS A 46 6.29 8.64 -4.92
N THR A 47 6.17 9.96 -4.88
CA THR A 47 4.87 10.66 -4.85
C THR A 47 4.66 11.35 -6.19
N SER A 48 3.45 11.25 -6.74
CA SER A 48 3.07 11.88 -8.01
C SER A 48 1.70 12.57 -7.90
N GLN A 49 1.46 13.55 -8.78
CA GLN A 49 0.18 14.22 -8.93
C GLN A 49 -0.18 14.23 -10.41
N LEU A 50 -1.30 13.58 -10.78
CA LEU A 50 -1.73 13.48 -12.18
C LEU A 50 -2.54 14.72 -12.59
N GLY A 51 -1.87 15.87 -12.63
CA GLY A 51 -2.48 17.16 -12.97
C GLY A 51 -2.78 18.04 -11.76
N PRO A 52 -3.13 19.33 -11.97
CA PRO A 52 -3.08 20.35 -10.92
C PRO A 52 -4.04 20.12 -9.75
N THR A 53 -5.16 19.44 -10.00
CA THR A 53 -6.25 19.21 -9.02
C THR A 53 -6.35 17.76 -8.56
N ALA A 54 -5.55 16.85 -9.14
CA ALA A 54 -5.60 15.44 -8.79
C ALA A 54 -5.03 15.21 -7.38
N PRO A 55 -5.52 14.21 -6.64
CA PRO A 55 -4.92 13.82 -5.37
C PRO A 55 -3.45 13.40 -5.54
N LEU A 56 -2.65 13.66 -4.51
CA LEU A 56 -1.31 13.07 -4.42
C LEU A 56 -1.41 11.55 -4.28
N MET A 57 -0.71 10.84 -5.14
CA MET A 57 -0.60 9.39 -5.18
C MET A 57 0.80 8.99 -4.74
N ASN A 58 0.90 8.00 -3.87
CA ASN A 58 2.16 7.39 -3.47
C ASN A 58 2.28 6.03 -4.15
N HIS A 59 3.38 5.87 -4.87
CA HIS A 59 3.85 4.61 -5.40
C HIS A 59 4.67 3.96 -4.28
N MET A 60 4.23 2.79 -3.82
CA MET A 60 4.81 2.12 -2.66
C MET A 60 5.14 0.68 -2.99
N ALA A 61 6.21 0.17 -2.38
CA ALA A 61 6.60 -1.22 -2.53
C ALA A 61 6.96 -1.85 -1.18
N ARG A 62 6.81 -3.17 -1.12
CA ARG A 62 7.21 -4.00 0.03
C ARG A 62 7.99 -5.21 -0.51
N PRO A 63 9.23 -5.43 -0.05
CA PRO A 63 9.95 -6.68 -0.35
C PRO A 63 9.28 -7.87 0.34
N PRO A 64 9.46 -9.10 -0.17
CA PRO A 64 9.05 -10.29 0.57
C PRO A 64 9.79 -10.36 1.92
N GLN A 65 9.09 -10.79 2.96
CA GLN A 65 9.63 -11.00 4.31
C GLN A 65 9.97 -12.47 4.58
#